data_AF-A0A3G9GZ71-F1
#
_entry.id   AF-A0A3G9GZ71-F1
#
_cell.length_a   1.000
_cell.length_b   1.000
_cell.length_c   1.000
_cell.angle_alpha   90.00
_cell.angle_beta   90.00
_cell.angle_gamma   90.00
#
_symmetry.space_group_name_H-M   'P 1'
#
loop_
_entity.id
_entity.type
_entity.pdbx_description
1 polymer ?
#
loop_
_entity_poly.entity_id
_entity_poly.type
_entity_poly.pdbx_seq_one_letter_code
_entity_poly.pdbx_strand_id
1 'polypeptide(L)'
;MVKLFKIHKLSGLAAGALLLLLAVTGLFLDHDKWQFLYSTTFTYTPEPLEEWNNRLFEGYHYDPENSGRIIACSKRGIFESPDNGLSFERRFDGICLGLRSDKERLVAATNDGIYSLENGEFRPFALRGAYVNALSIYNDRIFAAVDKHTLYLIDADDGKVLKVSTSELDKNDLKAPVTLSRFVRDLHYGRGYFDGDISLYINDYAAVILAWLGLGGYIIWWKIGQKRGAKTIRALIKSHANIFTVAAAAPLLVLLVTGIFLDHSSSLAGFMRSVKVPSVLLPPVYGSLRHDIWSVDFDGNMFRIGNRYGVFKSDDLKEWKLENRGFAYRMIRKGQKLFVSGMGAPNRLFENGEWKILPKSPHMFKDLYFKDGKVHYFSTRNTKEPLPKFEDITLYSLLLALHDGTFFASWWVWLNDAAAIALLLLLFTGILRWRARKRPKRPI
;
A
#
# COMPACT_ATOMS: atom_id res chain seq x y z
N MET A 1 13.38 -29.27 -29.88
CA MET A 1 14.13 -28.15 -29.24
C MET A 1 14.05 -26.83 -30.00
N VAL A 2 14.35 -26.76 -31.31
CA VAL A 2 14.37 -25.50 -32.11
C VAL A 2 13.07 -24.68 -32.01
N LYS A 3 11.89 -25.32 -31.99
CA LYS A 3 10.59 -24.64 -31.83
C LYS A 3 10.48 -23.89 -30.50
N LEU A 4 10.93 -24.47 -29.38
CA LEU A 4 10.92 -23.85 -28.05
C LEU A 4 11.83 -22.62 -27.98
N PHE A 5 13.01 -22.66 -28.60
CA PHE A 5 13.92 -21.51 -28.66
C PHE A 5 13.31 -20.34 -29.44
N LYS A 6 12.63 -20.63 -30.55
CA LYS A 6 11.93 -19.61 -31.34
C LYS A 6 10.79 -18.98 -30.56
N ILE A 7 9.96 -19.80 -29.89
CA ILE A 7 8.84 -19.32 -29.05
C ILE A 7 9.36 -18.42 -27.93
N HIS A 8 10.32 -18.88 -27.13
CA HIS A 8 10.88 -18.07 -26.04
C HIS A 8 11.44 -16.73 -26.54
N LYS A 9 12.19 -16.75 -27.65
CA LYS A 9 12.71 -15.51 -28.25
C LYS A 9 11.58 -14.58 -28.70
N LEU A 10 10.58 -15.10 -29.39
CA LEU A 10 9.48 -14.30 -29.94
C LEU A 10 8.63 -13.70 -28.82
N SER A 11 8.22 -14.50 -27.84
CA SER A 11 7.49 -14.03 -26.66
C SER A 11 8.27 -12.97 -25.89
N GLY A 12 9.59 -13.16 -25.72
CA GLY A 12 10.46 -12.22 -25.02
C GLY A 12 10.60 -10.89 -25.75
N LEU A 13 10.71 -10.91 -27.08
CA LEU A 13 10.79 -9.67 -27.86
C LEU A 13 9.44 -8.96 -27.98
N ALA A 14 8.34 -9.70 -28.01
CA ALA A 14 6.99 -9.14 -28.10
C ALA A 14 6.55 -8.48 -26.79
N ALA A 15 6.76 -9.14 -25.64
CA ALA A 15 6.28 -8.67 -24.35
C ALA A 15 7.36 -7.99 -23.49
N GLY A 16 8.65 -8.10 -23.85
CA GLY A 16 9.76 -7.71 -22.98
C GLY A 16 9.73 -6.24 -22.53
N ALA A 17 9.33 -5.32 -23.41
CA ALA A 17 9.24 -3.90 -23.07
C ALA A 17 8.13 -3.63 -22.04
N LEU A 18 6.96 -4.25 -22.20
CA LEU A 18 5.86 -4.13 -21.25
C LEU A 18 6.18 -4.83 -19.92
N LEU A 19 6.82 -6.01 -19.95
CA LEU A 19 7.27 -6.70 -18.74
C LEU A 19 8.33 -5.89 -17.99
N LEU A 20 9.23 -5.20 -18.70
CA LEU A 20 10.18 -4.28 -18.10
C LEU A 20 9.46 -3.08 -17.47
N LEU A 21 8.48 -2.50 -18.16
CA LEU A 21 7.65 -1.42 -17.62
C LEU A 21 6.97 -1.85 -16.32
N LEU A 22 6.23 -2.97 -16.32
CA LEU A 22 5.53 -3.51 -15.15
C LEU A 22 6.48 -3.84 -14.00
N ALA A 23 7.66 -4.40 -14.31
CA ALA A 23 8.67 -4.70 -13.30
C ALA A 23 9.18 -3.44 -12.61
N VAL A 24 9.55 -2.41 -13.40
CA VAL A 24 10.08 -1.17 -12.86
C VAL A 24 9.00 -0.42 -12.09
N THR A 25 7.82 -0.21 -12.69
CA THR A 25 6.73 0.51 -12.01
C THR A 25 6.28 -0.22 -10.75
N GLY A 26 6.13 -1.55 -10.80
CA GLY A 26 5.74 -2.36 -9.64
C GLY A 26 6.74 -2.26 -8.49
N LEU A 27 8.06 -2.30 -8.79
CA LEU A 27 9.11 -2.13 -7.78
C LEU A 27 8.96 -0.80 -7.04
N PHE A 28 8.75 0.32 -7.74
CA PHE A 28 8.61 1.61 -7.06
C PHE A 28 7.28 1.74 -6.30
N LEU A 29 6.18 1.18 -6.83
CA LEU A 29 4.86 1.27 -6.22
C LEU A 29 4.73 0.49 -4.91
N ASP A 30 5.49 -0.59 -4.76
CA ASP A 30 5.53 -1.38 -3.53
C ASP A 30 6.23 -0.63 -2.36
N HIS A 31 7.03 0.41 -2.65
CA HIS A 31 7.76 1.21 -1.66
C HIS A 31 7.08 2.55 -1.34
N ASP A 32 5.85 2.49 -0.86
CA ASP A 32 4.98 3.64 -0.56
C ASP A 32 5.46 4.61 0.54
N LYS A 33 6.61 4.30 1.18
CA LYS A 33 7.32 5.15 2.14
C LYS A 33 8.32 6.12 1.49
N TRP A 34 8.70 5.88 0.23
CA TRP A 34 9.71 6.71 -0.44
C TRP A 34 9.16 8.10 -0.80
N GLN A 35 9.65 9.12 -0.09
CA GLN A 35 9.19 10.50 -0.25
C GLN A 35 9.34 11.04 -1.67
N PHE A 36 10.40 10.66 -2.39
CA PHE A 36 10.62 11.14 -3.77
C PHE A 36 9.50 10.71 -4.73
N LEU A 37 8.77 9.64 -4.45
CA LEU A 37 7.61 9.24 -5.25
C LEU A 37 6.51 10.31 -5.21
N TYR A 38 6.44 11.11 -4.15
CA TYR A 38 5.42 12.13 -3.95
C TYR A 38 5.94 13.56 -4.15
N SER A 39 7.24 13.78 -4.03
CA SER A 39 7.85 15.10 -4.23
C SER A 39 8.35 15.35 -5.66
N THR A 40 8.67 14.31 -6.43
CA THR A 40 8.98 14.45 -7.86
C THR A 40 7.68 14.58 -8.67
N THR A 41 7.53 15.67 -9.41
CA THR A 41 6.29 15.97 -10.15
C THR A 41 6.51 16.24 -11.65
N PHE A 42 5.44 16.09 -12.42
CA PHE A 42 5.42 16.24 -13.88
C PHE A 42 4.20 17.07 -14.31
N THR A 43 4.40 18.10 -15.12
CA THR A 43 3.36 19.04 -15.58
C THR A 43 2.74 18.66 -16.94
N TYR A 44 3.41 17.83 -17.74
CA TYR A 44 2.95 17.43 -19.08
C TYR A 44 2.30 16.05 -19.04
N THR A 45 1.10 15.95 -18.49
CA THR A 45 0.37 14.68 -18.36
C THR A 45 -1.10 14.79 -18.75
N PRO A 46 -1.76 13.70 -19.15
CA PRO A 46 -3.19 13.72 -19.42
C PRO A 46 -4.00 14.25 -18.23
N GLU A 47 -4.88 15.23 -18.47
CA GLU A 47 -5.76 15.87 -17.47
C GLU A 47 -6.47 14.88 -16.52
N PRO A 48 -6.97 13.70 -16.98
CA PRO A 48 -7.61 12.74 -16.08
C PRO A 48 -6.69 12.18 -14.97
N LEU A 49 -5.37 12.33 -15.09
CA LEU A 49 -4.42 11.89 -14.07
C LEU A 49 -4.24 12.92 -12.94
N GLU A 50 -4.63 14.17 -13.13
CA GLU A 50 -4.57 15.20 -12.08
C GLU A 50 -5.50 14.84 -10.92
N GLU A 51 -6.68 14.29 -11.23
CA GLU A 51 -7.63 13.78 -10.23
C GLU A 51 -7.05 12.65 -9.36
N TRP A 52 -6.00 11.97 -9.81
CA TRP A 52 -5.36 10.91 -9.03
C TRP A 52 -4.61 11.47 -7.83
N ASN A 53 -4.19 12.74 -7.88
CA ASN A 53 -3.61 13.40 -6.72
C ASN A 53 -4.58 13.47 -5.55
N ASN A 54 -5.90 13.50 -5.81
CA ASN A 54 -6.90 13.45 -4.74
C ASN A 54 -6.79 12.16 -3.92
N ARG A 55 -6.33 11.05 -4.52
CA ARG A 55 -6.14 9.76 -3.83
C ARG A 55 -5.00 9.80 -2.81
N LEU A 56 -4.11 10.79 -2.89
CA LEU A 56 -2.96 10.97 -2.00
C LEU A 56 -3.31 11.67 -0.69
N PHE A 57 -4.50 12.27 -0.56
CA PHE A 57 -4.94 12.85 0.70
C PHE A 57 -5.28 11.76 1.71
N GLU A 58 -4.86 11.93 2.96
CA GLU A 58 -4.98 10.94 4.05
C GLU A 58 -5.74 11.47 5.27
N GLY A 59 -5.95 12.78 5.37
CA GLY A 59 -6.66 13.40 6.49
C GLY A 59 -7.32 14.71 6.10
N TYR A 60 -8.39 15.07 6.81
CA TYR A 60 -9.14 16.29 6.56
C TYR A 60 -9.71 16.81 7.87
N HIS A 61 -9.31 18.01 8.25
CA HIS A 61 -9.71 18.68 9.47
C HIS A 61 -10.48 19.95 9.14
N TYR A 62 -11.64 20.08 9.78
CA TYR A 62 -12.49 21.26 9.76
C TYR A 62 -12.44 21.91 11.14
N ASP A 63 -12.04 23.17 11.19
CA ASP A 63 -11.97 23.91 12.44
C ASP A 63 -13.38 24.33 12.89
N PRO A 64 -13.88 23.82 14.03
CA PRO A 64 -15.22 24.15 14.49
C PRO A 64 -15.35 25.59 15.02
N GLU A 65 -14.24 26.22 15.42
CA GLU A 65 -14.22 27.59 15.97
C GLU A 65 -14.04 28.63 14.86
N ASN A 66 -13.32 28.25 13.79
CA ASN A 66 -13.19 29.05 12.59
C ASN A 66 -13.74 28.28 11.38
N SER A 67 -15.03 28.46 11.11
CA SER A 67 -15.77 27.70 10.10
C SER A 67 -15.26 27.85 8.65
N GLY A 68 -14.38 28.81 8.38
CA GLY A 68 -13.68 28.98 7.11
C GLY A 68 -12.34 28.25 7.02
N ARG A 69 -11.78 27.77 8.14
CA ARG A 69 -10.45 27.18 8.18
C ARG A 69 -10.50 25.66 7.95
N ILE A 70 -9.75 25.20 6.96
CA ILE A 70 -9.65 23.80 6.55
C ILE A 70 -8.19 23.39 6.52
N ILE A 71 -7.88 22.21 7.06
CA ILE A 71 -6.54 21.63 6.98
C ILE A 71 -6.64 20.24 6.32
N ALA A 72 -5.98 20.09 5.17
CA ALA A 72 -5.95 18.86 4.40
C ALA A 72 -4.54 18.24 4.44
N CYS A 73 -4.47 16.96 4.78
CA CYS A 73 -3.24 16.19 4.94
C CYS A 73 -3.09 15.22 3.78
N SER A 74 -1.91 15.15 3.17
CA SER A 74 -1.63 14.27 2.05
C SER A 74 -0.20 13.75 2.04
N LYS A 75 0.07 12.77 1.16
CA LYS A 75 1.43 12.33 0.88
C LYS A 75 2.34 13.40 0.25
N ARG A 76 1.77 14.53 -0.19
CA ARG A 76 2.50 15.69 -0.76
C ARG A 76 2.75 16.82 0.26
N GLY A 77 2.22 16.72 1.47
CA GLY A 77 2.30 17.78 2.48
C GLY A 77 1.00 17.98 3.24
N ILE A 78 1.03 18.96 4.15
CA ILE A 78 -0.16 19.49 4.83
C ILE A 78 -0.46 20.86 4.24
N PHE A 79 -1.73 21.09 3.92
CA PHE A 79 -2.23 22.30 3.30
C PHE A 79 -3.32 22.91 4.15
N GLU A 80 -3.33 24.22 4.26
CA GLU A 80 -4.30 24.99 5.03
C GLU A 80 -5.02 25.97 4.11
N SER A 81 -6.33 26.07 4.26
CA SER A 81 -7.16 27.08 3.62
C SER A 81 -7.82 27.93 4.71
N PRO A 82 -7.66 29.25 4.70
CA PRO A 82 -8.36 30.15 5.63
C PRO A 82 -9.74 30.60 5.11
N ASP A 83 -10.11 30.24 3.86
CA ASP A 83 -11.20 30.84 3.09
C ASP A 83 -12.21 29.80 2.56
N ASN A 84 -12.48 28.77 3.37
CA ASN A 84 -13.41 27.68 3.09
C ASN A 84 -13.06 26.91 1.80
N GLY A 85 -11.77 26.79 1.52
CA GLY A 85 -11.21 25.96 0.45
C GLY A 85 -11.08 26.66 -0.89
N LEU A 86 -11.15 28.00 -0.94
CA LEU A 86 -10.94 28.76 -2.18
C LEU A 86 -9.46 28.82 -2.54
N SER A 87 -8.59 29.00 -1.54
CA SER A 87 -7.14 28.96 -1.67
C SER A 87 -6.52 28.04 -0.63
N PHE A 88 -5.38 27.43 -0.98
CA PHE A 88 -4.63 26.56 -0.08
C PHE A 88 -3.16 26.95 -0.04
N GLU A 89 -2.62 27.10 1.16
CA GLU A 89 -1.21 27.32 1.42
C GLU A 89 -0.59 26.05 2.00
N ARG A 90 0.63 25.72 1.58
CA ARG A 90 1.35 24.58 2.14
C ARG A 90 1.96 24.96 3.50
N ARG A 91 1.76 24.10 4.50
CA ARG A 91 2.27 24.26 5.87
C ARG A 91 3.29 23.20 6.30
N PHE A 92 3.45 22.13 5.52
CA PHE A 92 4.41 21.07 5.79
C PHE A 92 4.86 20.39 4.50
N ASP A 93 6.18 20.21 4.35
CA ASP A 93 6.84 19.52 3.24
C ASP A 93 7.24 18.10 3.65
N GLY A 94 6.32 17.15 3.53
CA GLY A 94 6.55 15.74 3.83
C GLY A 94 5.31 14.88 3.63
N ILE A 95 5.42 13.57 3.88
CA ILE A 95 4.27 12.68 3.79
C ILE A 95 3.46 12.81 5.08
N CYS A 96 2.22 13.31 4.98
CA CYS A 96 1.24 13.22 6.06
C CYS A 96 0.33 11.99 5.86
N LEU A 97 0.18 11.20 6.92
CA LEU A 97 -0.54 9.92 6.94
C LEU A 97 -1.86 9.97 7.73
N GLY A 98 -2.12 11.07 8.44
CA GLY A 98 -3.38 11.34 9.12
C GLY A 98 -3.28 12.52 10.07
N LEU A 99 -4.43 13.15 10.35
CA LEU A 99 -4.57 14.24 11.31
C LEU A 99 -5.43 13.78 12.50
N ARG A 100 -5.10 14.18 13.71
CA ARG A 100 -5.98 14.01 14.88
C ARG A 100 -6.05 15.30 15.67
N SER A 101 -7.27 15.64 16.08
CA SER A 101 -7.52 16.82 16.88
C SER A 101 -8.27 16.43 18.14
N ASP A 102 -7.93 17.08 19.24
CA ASP A 102 -8.78 17.23 20.42
C ASP A 102 -9.20 18.69 20.56
N LYS A 103 -9.55 19.14 21.78
CA LYS A 103 -9.96 20.53 22.03
C LYS A 103 -8.81 21.53 22.00
N GLU A 104 -7.58 21.09 22.23
CA GLU A 104 -6.43 21.98 22.46
C GLU A 104 -5.39 21.89 21.36
N ARG A 105 -5.32 20.74 20.66
CA ARG A 105 -4.24 20.49 19.71
C ARG A 105 -4.69 19.74 18.47
N LEU A 106 -3.99 20.02 17.37
CA LEU A 106 -4.05 19.28 16.13
C LEU A 106 -2.66 18.69 15.87
N VAL A 107 -2.60 17.36 15.80
CA VAL A 107 -1.37 16.61 15.55
C VAL A 107 -1.45 15.82 14.24
N ALA A 108 -0.31 15.67 13.59
CA ALA A 108 -0.15 14.96 12.32
C ALA A 108 0.77 13.76 12.49
N ALA A 109 0.33 12.62 11.96
CA ALA A 109 1.18 11.44 11.76
C ALA A 109 1.94 11.62 10.44
N THR A 110 3.27 11.57 10.45
CA THR A 110 4.09 11.80 9.25
C THR A 110 5.11 10.69 9.02
N ASN A 111 5.83 10.77 7.90
CA ASN A 111 6.99 9.91 7.65
C ASN A 111 8.25 10.27 8.46
N ASP A 112 8.21 11.35 9.25
CA ASP A 112 9.34 11.86 10.05
C ASP A 112 8.92 12.19 11.49
N GLY A 113 7.97 11.43 12.04
CA GLY A 113 7.49 11.55 13.41
C GLY A 113 6.08 12.11 13.55
N ILE A 114 5.83 12.72 14.70
CA ILE A 114 4.58 13.41 15.04
C ILE A 114 4.85 14.90 15.02
N TYR A 115 3.99 15.64 14.32
CA TYR A 115 4.04 17.10 14.26
C TYR A 115 2.81 17.68 14.94
N SER A 116 2.96 18.80 15.63
CA SER A 116 1.85 19.55 16.24
C SER A 116 1.68 20.89 15.54
N LEU A 117 0.43 21.35 15.41
CA LEU A 117 0.14 22.69 14.93
C LEU A 117 0.32 23.70 16.07
N GLU A 118 1.34 24.55 15.96
CA GLU A 118 1.69 25.59 16.92
C GLU A 118 1.80 26.93 16.21
N ASN A 119 1.04 27.94 16.66
CA ASN A 119 1.07 29.29 16.08
C ASN A 119 0.91 29.33 14.55
N GLY A 120 0.12 28.40 13.98
CA GLY A 120 -0.13 28.31 12.54
C GLY A 120 0.89 27.47 11.75
N GLU A 121 1.91 26.91 12.40
CA GLU A 121 2.93 26.08 11.74
C GLU A 121 2.96 24.66 12.31
N PHE A 122 3.22 23.67 11.46
CA PHE A 122 3.47 22.30 11.94
C PHE A 122 4.92 22.17 12.40
N ARG A 123 5.11 21.93 13.70
CA ARG A 123 6.43 21.77 14.32
C ARG A 123 6.66 20.33 14.77
N PRO A 124 7.90 19.81 14.69
CA PRO A 124 8.22 18.49 15.21
C PRO A 124 7.87 18.42 16.70
N PHE A 125 7.12 17.39 17.09
CA PHE A 125 6.64 17.21 18.46
C PHE A 125 7.22 15.96 19.12
N ALA A 126 7.10 14.79 18.48
CA ALA A 126 7.60 13.53 19.03
C ALA A 126 8.05 12.56 17.94
N LEU A 127 8.84 11.54 18.32
CA LEU A 127 9.25 10.43 17.44
C LEU A 127 9.96 10.87 16.13
N ARG A 128 10.79 11.91 16.18
CA ARG A 128 11.52 12.40 15.00
C ARG A 128 12.32 11.27 14.32
N GLY A 129 12.27 11.21 13.00
CA GLY A 129 12.89 10.13 12.21
C GLY A 129 12.04 8.86 12.06
N ALA A 130 10.91 8.75 12.76
CA ALA A 130 10.08 7.55 12.72
C ALA A 130 8.94 7.66 11.69
N TYR A 131 8.61 6.56 11.02
CA TYR A 131 7.44 6.48 10.14
C TYR A 131 6.18 6.19 10.97
N VAL A 132 5.44 7.24 11.35
CA VAL A 132 4.23 7.14 12.18
C VAL A 132 3.04 6.87 11.28
N ASN A 133 2.60 5.61 11.19
CA ASN A 133 1.55 5.22 10.24
C ASN A 133 0.12 5.48 10.75
N ALA A 134 -0.06 5.56 12.08
CA ALA A 134 -1.34 5.87 12.69
C ALA A 134 -1.13 6.49 14.07
N LEU A 135 -2.03 7.39 14.47
CA LEU A 135 -2.11 7.88 15.84
C LEU A 135 -3.55 8.17 16.24
N SER A 136 -3.77 8.23 17.56
CA SER A 136 -4.96 8.73 18.23
C SER A 136 -4.55 9.64 19.38
N ILE A 137 -5.40 10.60 19.69
CA ILE A 137 -5.22 11.54 20.80
C ILE A 137 -6.42 11.44 21.75
N TYR A 138 -6.15 11.42 23.05
CA TYR A 138 -7.16 11.43 24.09
C TYR A 138 -6.60 12.11 25.34
N ASN A 139 -7.13 13.28 25.69
CA ASN A 139 -6.65 14.12 26.78
C ASN A 139 -5.12 14.36 26.70
N ASP A 140 -4.39 14.06 27.77
CA ASP A 140 -2.94 14.21 27.93
C ASP A 140 -2.12 13.09 27.26
N ARG A 141 -2.74 12.25 26.41
CA ARG A 141 -2.09 11.08 25.82
C ARG A 141 -2.22 11.02 24.31
N ILE A 142 -1.10 10.74 23.65
CA ILE A 142 -1.03 10.33 22.25
C ILE A 142 -0.64 8.86 22.19
N PHE A 143 -1.44 8.08 21.47
CA PHE A 143 -1.14 6.68 21.20
C PHE A 143 -0.84 6.52 19.71
N ALA A 144 0.34 6.01 19.37
CA ALA A 144 0.85 5.96 18.01
C ALA A 144 1.37 4.58 17.63
N ALA A 145 1.20 4.22 16.35
CA ALA A 145 1.86 3.08 15.72
C ALA A 145 2.95 3.57 14.77
N VAL A 146 4.14 2.99 14.91
CA VAL A 146 5.31 3.21 14.06
C VAL A 146 5.58 1.94 13.26
N ASP A 147 5.82 2.11 11.96
CA ASP A 147 6.15 1.03 11.03
C ASP A 147 5.18 -0.17 11.07
N LYS A 148 3.92 0.09 11.41
CA LYS A 148 2.85 -0.91 11.58
C LYS A 148 3.17 -2.00 12.61
N HIS A 149 4.10 -1.76 13.52
CA HIS A 149 4.61 -2.76 14.45
C HIS A 149 4.72 -2.25 15.89
N THR A 150 5.43 -1.15 16.08
CA THR A 150 5.77 -0.65 17.41
C THR A 150 4.73 0.36 17.88
N LEU A 151 4.28 0.19 19.11
CA LEU A 151 3.27 1.03 19.74
C LEU A 151 3.94 1.96 20.75
N TYR A 152 3.60 3.24 20.68
CA TYR A 152 4.10 4.28 21.57
C TYR A 152 2.93 4.95 22.28
N LEU A 153 3.03 5.02 23.61
CA LEU A 153 2.22 5.93 24.42
C LEU A 153 3.08 7.13 24.78
N ILE A 154 2.60 8.32 24.45
CA ILE A 154 3.34 9.58 24.50
C ILE A 154 2.53 10.55 25.34
N ASP A 155 3.23 11.31 26.17
CA ASP A 155 2.67 12.44 26.89
C ASP A 155 2.37 13.55 25.90
N ALA A 156 1.10 13.98 25.83
CA ALA A 156 0.69 14.95 24.83
C ALA A 156 1.23 16.35 25.11
N ASP A 157 1.65 16.66 26.35
CA ASP A 157 2.04 18.02 26.74
C ASP A 157 3.52 18.31 26.45
N ASP A 158 4.39 17.31 26.64
CA ASP A 158 5.84 17.49 26.42
C ASP A 158 6.47 16.53 25.39
N GLY A 159 5.66 15.64 24.79
CA GLY A 159 6.10 14.71 23.75
C GLY A 159 6.96 13.56 24.26
N LYS A 160 7.11 13.38 25.58
CA LYS A 160 7.89 12.27 26.13
C LYS A 160 7.21 10.93 25.90
N VAL A 161 8.02 9.95 25.52
CA VAL A 161 7.57 8.56 25.43
C VAL A 161 7.40 8.00 26.84
N LEU A 162 6.18 7.61 27.17
CA LEU A 162 5.81 7.02 28.46
C LEU A 162 5.94 5.50 28.44
N LYS A 163 5.59 4.89 27.30
CA LYS A 163 5.64 3.45 27.13
C LYS A 163 5.87 3.08 25.67
N VAL A 164 6.63 2.01 25.48
CA VAL A 164 6.84 1.35 24.18
C VAL A 164 6.39 -0.09 24.32
N SER A 165 5.64 -0.59 23.35
CA SER A 165 5.20 -1.99 23.30
C SER A 165 5.13 -2.49 21.87
N THR A 166 4.89 -3.78 21.72
CA THR A 166 4.50 -4.43 20.46
C THR A 166 3.18 -5.15 20.68
N SER A 167 2.53 -5.58 19.59
CA SER A 167 1.32 -6.39 19.70
C SER A 167 1.62 -7.86 19.40
N GLU A 168 1.58 -8.69 20.44
CA GLU A 168 1.53 -10.13 20.29
C GLU A 168 0.08 -10.59 20.44
N LEU A 169 -0.46 -11.15 19.36
CA LEU A 169 -1.86 -11.58 19.30
C LEU A 169 -1.97 -13.07 19.56
N ASP A 170 -3.03 -13.50 20.25
CA ASP A 170 -3.34 -14.92 20.39
C ASP A 170 -3.63 -15.54 19.03
N LYS A 171 -2.88 -16.59 18.68
CA LYS A 171 -3.06 -17.36 17.44
C LYS A 171 -4.48 -17.89 17.27
N ASN A 172 -5.23 -18.11 18.35
CA ASN A 172 -6.63 -18.54 18.29
C ASN A 172 -7.53 -17.47 17.67
N ASP A 173 -7.27 -16.19 17.93
CA ASP A 173 -8.02 -15.08 17.36
C ASP A 173 -7.73 -14.88 15.85
N LEU A 174 -6.60 -15.43 15.38
CA LEU A 174 -6.08 -15.32 14.01
C LEU A 174 -6.48 -16.48 13.09
N LYS A 175 -7.40 -17.36 13.51
CA LYS A 175 -7.84 -18.53 12.71
C LYS A 175 -8.96 -18.25 11.71
N ALA A 176 -9.37 -16.98 11.55
CA ALA A 176 -10.47 -16.65 10.67
C ALA A 176 -10.09 -16.75 9.18
N PRO A 177 -11.01 -17.19 8.31
CA PRO A 177 -10.77 -17.15 6.89
C PRO A 177 -10.73 -15.70 6.38
N VAL A 178 -9.99 -15.46 5.30
CA VAL A 178 -9.94 -14.15 4.63
C VAL A 178 -10.61 -14.24 3.26
N THR A 179 -11.10 -13.12 2.73
CA THR A 179 -11.64 -13.10 1.36
C THR A 179 -10.52 -13.33 0.35
N LEU A 180 -10.85 -13.97 -0.78
CA LEU A 180 -9.91 -14.09 -1.89
C LEU A 180 -9.45 -12.70 -2.37
N SER A 181 -10.35 -11.71 -2.39
CA SER A 181 -10.01 -10.33 -2.74
C SER A 181 -8.90 -9.75 -1.86
N ARG A 182 -8.90 -10.03 -0.55
CA ARG A 182 -7.87 -9.57 0.37
C ARG A 182 -6.58 -10.35 0.15
N PHE A 183 -6.69 -11.67 0.06
CA PHE A 183 -5.54 -12.55 -0.14
C PHE A 183 -4.75 -12.21 -1.41
N VAL A 184 -5.44 -12.01 -2.54
CA VAL A 184 -4.84 -11.59 -3.82
C VAL A 184 -4.08 -10.26 -3.67
N ARG A 185 -4.70 -9.26 -3.04
CA ARG A 185 -4.07 -7.94 -2.83
C ARG A 185 -2.84 -8.03 -1.92
N ASP A 186 -2.93 -8.80 -0.84
CA ASP A 186 -1.83 -8.95 0.11
C ASP A 186 -0.62 -9.63 -0.56
N LEU A 187 -0.86 -10.66 -1.39
CA LEU A 187 0.20 -11.28 -2.18
C LEU A 187 0.79 -10.35 -3.22
N HIS A 188 -0.06 -9.62 -3.97
CA HIS A 188 0.40 -8.75 -5.04
C HIS A 188 1.25 -7.59 -4.54
N TYR A 189 0.86 -6.97 -3.42
CA TYR A 189 1.55 -5.81 -2.84
C TYR A 189 2.67 -6.17 -1.85
N GLY A 190 3.15 -7.42 -1.85
CA GLY A 190 4.29 -7.82 -1.03
C GLY A 190 4.00 -7.82 0.47
N ARG A 191 2.79 -8.21 0.89
CA ARG A 191 2.34 -8.23 2.31
C ARG A 191 1.69 -9.56 2.73
N GLY A 192 1.80 -10.58 1.87
CA GLY A 192 0.97 -11.78 1.92
C GLY A 192 1.65 -13.04 2.41
N TYR A 193 2.99 -13.08 2.55
CA TYR A 193 3.72 -14.32 2.90
C TYR A 193 4.17 -14.35 4.36
N PHE A 194 5.03 -13.40 4.73
CA PHE A 194 5.72 -13.29 6.01
C PHE A 194 5.54 -11.89 6.60
N ASP A 195 5.74 -11.78 7.91
CA ASP A 195 5.81 -10.50 8.61
C ASP A 195 6.98 -9.63 8.14
N GLY A 196 6.87 -8.33 8.42
CA GLY A 196 7.87 -7.33 8.11
C GLY A 196 8.09 -7.19 6.60
N ASP A 197 9.29 -6.74 6.23
CA ASP A 197 9.62 -6.42 4.84
C ASP A 197 10.01 -7.64 4.00
N ILE A 198 10.00 -8.87 4.56
CA ILE A 198 10.38 -10.08 3.82
C ILE A 198 9.45 -10.32 2.63
N SER A 199 8.14 -10.13 2.81
CA SER A 199 7.17 -10.27 1.71
C SER A 199 7.43 -9.25 0.60
N LEU A 200 7.83 -8.02 0.97
CA LEU A 200 8.20 -6.95 0.05
C LEU A 200 9.48 -7.31 -0.71
N TYR A 201 10.52 -7.80 -0.03
CA TYR A 201 11.77 -8.21 -0.67
C TYR A 201 11.61 -9.38 -1.65
N ILE A 202 10.63 -10.27 -1.44
CA ILE A 202 10.29 -11.33 -2.40
C ILE A 202 9.73 -10.72 -3.70
N ASN A 203 8.90 -9.69 -3.58
CA ASN A 203 8.39 -8.93 -4.73
C ASN A 203 9.52 -8.15 -5.42
N ASP A 204 10.36 -7.44 -4.66
CA ASP A 204 11.50 -6.69 -5.18
C ASP A 204 12.44 -7.60 -5.97
N TYR A 205 12.72 -8.79 -5.42
CA TYR A 205 13.52 -9.80 -6.11
C TYR A 205 12.89 -10.22 -7.45
N ALA A 206 11.58 -10.47 -7.47
CA ALA A 206 10.86 -10.82 -8.68
C ALA A 206 10.93 -9.68 -9.72
N ALA A 207 10.69 -8.44 -9.29
CA ALA A 207 10.72 -7.26 -10.14
C ALA A 207 12.12 -7.00 -10.73
N VAL A 208 13.17 -7.01 -9.90
CA VAL A 208 14.57 -6.81 -10.34
C VAL A 208 14.98 -7.91 -11.33
N ILE A 209 14.64 -9.16 -11.06
CA ILE A 209 14.93 -10.26 -12.00
C ILE A 209 14.12 -10.09 -13.29
N LEU A 210 12.84 -9.73 -13.24
CA LEU A 210 12.03 -9.52 -14.44
C LEU A 210 12.58 -8.37 -15.29
N ALA A 211 12.98 -7.25 -14.67
CA ALA A 211 13.63 -6.14 -15.36
C ALA A 211 14.95 -6.59 -16.02
N TRP A 212 15.77 -7.35 -15.29
CA TRP A 212 16.99 -7.95 -15.84
C TRP A 212 16.72 -8.89 -17.02
N LEU A 213 15.66 -9.70 -16.96
CA LEU A 213 15.27 -10.59 -18.04
C LEU A 213 14.78 -9.82 -19.27
N GLY A 214 13.91 -8.82 -19.08
CA GLY A 214 13.43 -7.96 -20.16
C GLY A 214 14.59 -7.27 -20.88
N LEU A 215 15.41 -6.52 -20.13
CA LEU A 215 16.54 -5.78 -20.70
C LEU A 215 17.61 -6.72 -21.27
N GLY A 216 18.01 -7.73 -20.51
CA GLY A 216 19.02 -8.71 -20.93
C GLY A 216 18.62 -9.46 -22.19
N GLY A 217 17.33 -9.80 -22.34
CA GLY A 217 16.78 -10.44 -23.54
C GLY A 217 16.99 -9.59 -24.81
N TYR A 218 16.65 -8.30 -24.76
CA TYR A 218 16.88 -7.38 -25.88
C TYR A 218 18.36 -7.18 -26.19
N ILE A 219 19.21 -6.99 -25.17
CA ILE A 219 20.65 -6.80 -25.36
C ILE A 219 21.28 -8.04 -26.02
N ILE A 220 20.91 -9.25 -25.55
CA ILE A 220 21.37 -10.51 -26.14
C ILE A 220 20.95 -10.59 -27.62
N TRP A 221 19.68 -10.31 -27.93
CA TRP A 221 19.16 -10.34 -29.29
C TRP A 221 19.91 -9.37 -30.22
N TRP A 222 20.09 -8.12 -29.77
CA TRP A 222 20.78 -7.08 -30.53
C TRP A 222 22.25 -7.44 -30.80
N LYS A 223 23.00 -7.89 -29.77
CA LYS A 223 24.41 -8.28 -29.93
C LYS A 223 24.60 -9.50 -30.83
N ILE A 224 23.68 -10.47 -30.77
CA ILE A 224 23.70 -11.61 -31.71
C ILE A 224 23.53 -11.11 -33.15
N GLY A 225 22.64 -10.15 -33.39
CA GLY A 225 22.45 -9.52 -34.70
C GLY A 225 23.72 -8.84 -35.24
N GLN A 226 24.49 -8.19 -34.35
CA GLN A 226 25.76 -7.56 -34.72
C GLN A 226 26.91 -8.53 -35.02
N LYS A 227 26.76 -9.83 -34.71
CA LYS A 227 27.82 -10.85 -34.86
C LYS A 227 29.15 -10.49 -34.17
N ARG A 228 29.13 -9.61 -33.15
CA ARG A 228 30.32 -9.15 -32.40
C ARG A 228 30.23 -9.53 -30.93
N GLY A 229 31.39 -9.76 -30.28
CA GLY A 229 31.46 -9.92 -28.83
C GLY A 229 30.92 -11.24 -28.28
N ALA A 230 31.31 -12.38 -28.87
CA ALA A 230 30.84 -13.72 -28.47
C ALA A 230 31.10 -14.06 -26.98
N LYS A 231 32.17 -13.54 -26.37
CA LYS A 231 32.45 -13.71 -24.93
C LYS A 231 31.37 -13.02 -24.09
N THR A 232 31.05 -11.77 -24.41
CA THR A 232 30.00 -10.99 -23.73
C THR A 232 28.62 -11.61 -23.92
N ILE A 233 28.28 -12.05 -25.13
CA ILE A 233 27.01 -12.74 -25.40
C ILE A 233 26.89 -14.01 -24.54
N ARG A 234 27.95 -14.83 -24.46
CA ARG A 234 27.95 -16.03 -23.61
C ARG A 234 27.77 -15.70 -22.13
N ALA A 235 28.43 -14.65 -21.65
CA ALA A 235 28.28 -14.18 -20.27
C ALA A 235 26.83 -13.73 -19.98
N LEU A 236 26.24 -12.90 -20.84
CA LEU A 236 24.85 -12.44 -20.70
C LEU A 236 23.86 -13.60 -20.75
N ILE A 237 24.04 -14.56 -21.64
CA ILE A 237 23.17 -15.75 -21.69
C ILE A 237 23.34 -16.62 -20.44
N LYS A 238 24.54 -16.67 -19.83
CA LYS A 238 24.78 -17.41 -18.59
C LYS A 238 24.08 -16.75 -17.42
N SER A 239 24.15 -15.42 -17.30
CA SER A 239 23.44 -14.68 -16.24
C SER A 239 21.93 -14.66 -16.46
N HIS A 240 21.45 -14.56 -17.69
CA HIS A 240 20.01 -14.62 -18.02
C HIS A 240 19.40 -16.00 -17.75
N ALA A 241 20.19 -17.08 -17.77
CA ALA A 241 19.73 -18.45 -17.53
C ALA A 241 20.49 -19.10 -16.36
N ASN A 242 20.50 -18.44 -15.20
CA ASN A 242 21.10 -18.94 -13.97
C ASN A 242 20.05 -19.47 -12.98
N ILE A 243 20.50 -19.98 -11.83
CA ILE A 243 19.59 -20.52 -10.79
C ILE A 243 18.72 -19.44 -10.14
N PHE A 244 19.22 -18.21 -9.98
CA PHE A 244 18.45 -17.11 -9.42
C PHE A 244 17.29 -16.73 -10.34
N THR A 245 17.50 -16.64 -11.65
CA THR A 245 16.41 -16.49 -12.61
C THR A 245 15.32 -17.55 -12.46
N VAL A 246 15.73 -18.81 -12.25
CA VAL A 246 14.79 -19.93 -12.08
C VAL A 246 14.05 -19.82 -10.74
N ALA A 247 14.73 -19.42 -9.68
CA ALA A 247 14.11 -19.21 -8.36
C ALA A 247 13.05 -18.10 -8.40
N ALA A 248 13.28 -17.03 -9.18
CA ALA A 248 12.31 -15.94 -9.37
C ALA A 248 11.01 -16.39 -10.06
N ALA A 249 10.97 -17.56 -10.70
CA ALA A 249 9.74 -18.06 -11.31
C ALA A 249 8.60 -18.23 -10.29
N ALA A 250 8.90 -18.60 -9.04
CA ALA A 250 7.88 -18.77 -8.01
C ALA A 250 7.16 -17.46 -7.67
N PRO A 251 7.84 -16.38 -7.22
CA PRO A 251 7.15 -15.12 -6.95
C PRO A 251 6.59 -14.46 -8.21
N LEU A 252 7.23 -14.61 -9.39
CA LEU A 252 6.69 -14.11 -10.65
C LEU A 252 5.37 -14.78 -11.04
N LEU A 253 5.21 -16.08 -10.78
CA LEU A 253 3.92 -16.75 -11.01
C LEU A 253 2.83 -16.19 -10.11
N VAL A 254 3.15 -15.84 -8.86
CA VAL A 254 2.17 -15.24 -7.95
C VAL A 254 1.81 -13.83 -8.40
N LEU A 255 2.79 -12.99 -8.74
CA LEU A 255 2.52 -11.63 -9.26
C LEU A 255 1.69 -11.68 -10.56
N LEU A 256 2.00 -12.61 -11.45
CA LEU A 256 1.26 -12.83 -12.69
C LEU A 256 -0.21 -13.19 -12.42
N VAL A 257 -0.45 -14.21 -11.61
CA VAL A 257 -1.82 -14.67 -11.30
C VAL A 257 -2.58 -13.58 -10.57
N THR A 258 -1.99 -12.99 -9.53
CA THR A 258 -2.65 -11.93 -8.76
C THR A 258 -2.90 -10.67 -9.58
N GLY A 259 -1.99 -10.31 -10.51
CA GLY A 259 -2.16 -9.18 -11.43
C GLY A 259 -3.41 -9.31 -12.30
N ILE A 260 -3.63 -10.48 -12.93
CA ILE A 260 -4.84 -10.75 -13.71
C ILE A 260 -6.11 -10.55 -12.86
N PHE A 261 -6.12 -11.03 -11.62
CA PHE A 261 -7.27 -10.84 -10.73
C PHE A 261 -7.50 -9.37 -10.36
N LEU A 262 -6.44 -8.56 -10.26
CA LEU A 262 -6.55 -7.14 -9.94
C LEU A 262 -6.99 -6.30 -11.14
N ASP A 263 -6.47 -6.60 -12.33
CA ASP A 263 -6.87 -5.96 -13.59
C ASP A 263 -8.38 -6.14 -13.85
N HIS A 264 -8.92 -7.30 -13.50
CA HIS A 264 -10.35 -7.62 -13.61
C HIS A 264 -11.13 -7.47 -12.30
N SER A 265 -10.65 -6.66 -11.37
CA SER A 265 -11.21 -6.60 -10.01
C SER A 265 -12.66 -6.14 -9.94
N SER A 266 -13.15 -5.38 -10.91
CA SER A 266 -14.56 -4.99 -11.03
C SER A 266 -15.44 -6.17 -11.45
N SER A 267 -15.07 -6.87 -12.52
CA SER A 267 -15.78 -8.04 -13.06
C SER A 267 -15.74 -9.24 -12.11
N LEU A 268 -14.61 -9.44 -11.41
CA LEU A 268 -14.41 -10.54 -10.47
C LEU A 268 -14.78 -10.19 -9.01
N ALA A 269 -15.28 -8.98 -8.75
CA ALA A 269 -15.56 -8.49 -7.39
C ALA A 269 -16.48 -9.43 -6.60
N GLY A 270 -17.57 -9.89 -7.23
CA GLY A 270 -18.55 -10.78 -6.60
C GLY A 270 -17.92 -12.10 -6.18
N PHE A 271 -17.21 -12.73 -7.11
CA PHE A 271 -16.46 -13.98 -6.88
C PHE A 271 -15.40 -13.82 -5.79
N MET A 272 -14.53 -12.81 -5.90
CA MET A 272 -13.44 -12.62 -4.95
C MET A 272 -13.91 -12.26 -3.52
N ARG A 273 -15.12 -11.68 -3.38
CA ARG A 273 -15.72 -11.38 -2.07
C ARG A 273 -16.45 -12.58 -1.46
N SER A 274 -17.05 -13.43 -2.29
CA SER A 274 -17.77 -14.63 -1.85
C SER A 274 -16.81 -15.75 -1.47
N VAL A 275 -15.70 -15.93 -2.19
CA VAL A 275 -14.71 -16.96 -1.88
C VAL A 275 -13.92 -16.59 -0.63
N LYS A 276 -13.88 -17.53 0.31
CA LYS A 276 -13.12 -17.46 1.56
C LYS A 276 -11.95 -18.43 1.49
N VAL A 277 -10.75 -17.93 1.74
CA VAL A 277 -9.53 -18.74 1.87
C VAL A 277 -9.45 -19.22 3.32
N PRO A 278 -9.48 -20.54 3.57
CA PRO A 278 -9.45 -21.09 4.92
C PRO A 278 -8.07 -20.85 5.56
N SER A 279 -8.04 -20.66 6.88
CA SER A 279 -6.83 -20.31 7.63
C SER A 279 -5.69 -21.33 7.49
N VAL A 280 -6.01 -22.61 7.25
CA VAL A 280 -5.01 -23.66 6.98
C VAL A 280 -4.22 -23.45 5.69
N LEU A 281 -4.76 -22.71 4.73
CA LEU A 281 -4.09 -22.39 3.46
C LEU A 281 -3.42 -21.00 3.49
N LEU A 282 -3.56 -20.26 4.59
CA LEU A 282 -3.00 -18.92 4.68
C LEU A 282 -1.51 -18.95 5.01
N PRO A 283 -0.71 -18.08 4.39
CA PRO A 283 0.71 -17.96 4.71
C PRO A 283 0.96 -17.50 6.15
N PRO A 284 2.19 -17.68 6.66
CA PRO A 284 2.56 -17.39 8.04
C PRO A 284 2.16 -16.00 8.56
N VAL A 285 2.18 -14.96 7.73
CA VAL A 285 1.79 -13.59 8.13
C VAL A 285 0.40 -13.52 8.76
N TYR A 286 -0.54 -14.36 8.33
CA TYR A 286 -1.89 -14.39 8.88
C TYR A 286 -1.95 -15.03 10.27
N GLY A 287 -0.93 -15.77 10.69
CA GLY A 287 -0.84 -16.38 12.02
C GLY A 287 -0.14 -15.52 13.07
N SER A 288 0.26 -14.30 12.73
CA SER A 288 1.02 -13.40 13.62
C SER A 288 0.55 -11.95 13.55
N LEU A 289 0.45 -11.37 12.35
CA LEU A 289 0.11 -9.96 12.11
C LEU A 289 0.95 -8.94 12.89
N ARG A 290 2.20 -9.28 13.22
CA ARG A 290 3.09 -8.44 14.04
C ARG A 290 3.39 -7.09 13.39
N HIS A 291 3.42 -7.04 12.05
CA HIS A 291 3.70 -5.83 11.26
C HIS A 291 2.46 -5.38 10.46
N ASP A 292 1.25 -5.60 11.00
CA ASP A 292 -0.03 -5.29 10.34
C ASP A 292 -0.90 -4.33 11.16
N ILE A 293 -0.31 -3.42 11.95
CA ILE A 293 -1.05 -2.38 12.68
C ILE A 293 -1.37 -1.23 11.74
N TRP A 294 -2.60 -1.15 11.25
CA TRP A 294 -3.06 -0.12 10.30
C TRP A 294 -3.63 1.12 10.98
N SER A 295 -4.22 0.95 12.16
CA SER A 295 -4.84 2.03 12.91
C SER A 295 -4.75 1.79 14.41
N VAL A 296 -4.85 2.87 15.19
CA VAL A 296 -4.80 2.84 16.64
C VAL A 296 -5.87 3.76 17.23
N ASP A 297 -6.29 3.44 18.45
CA ASP A 297 -7.22 4.23 19.25
C ASP A 297 -6.93 4.05 20.74
N PHE A 298 -7.19 5.10 21.53
CA PHE A 298 -7.12 5.08 22.98
C PHE A 298 -8.26 5.93 23.54
N ASP A 299 -8.93 5.43 24.58
CA ASP A 299 -10.08 6.11 25.20
C ASP A 299 -9.86 6.52 26.68
N GLY A 300 -8.60 6.53 27.12
CA GLY A 300 -8.23 6.81 28.51
C GLY A 300 -8.09 5.54 29.35
N ASN A 301 -8.72 4.44 28.94
CA ASN A 301 -8.66 3.16 29.67
C ASN A 301 -8.21 2.01 28.77
N MET A 302 -8.79 1.91 27.57
CA MET A 302 -8.57 0.83 26.63
C MET A 302 -7.75 1.30 25.42
N PHE A 303 -6.67 0.58 25.16
CA PHE A 303 -5.92 0.65 23.92
C PHE A 303 -6.58 -0.25 22.87
N ARG A 304 -6.61 0.23 21.63
CA ARG A 304 -7.11 -0.54 20.48
C ARG A 304 -6.14 -0.44 19.33
N ILE A 305 -5.93 -1.56 18.66
CA ILE A 305 -5.21 -1.64 17.38
C ILE A 305 -6.11 -2.26 16.32
N GLY A 306 -5.98 -1.76 15.09
CA GLY A 306 -6.70 -2.25 13.93
C GLY A 306 -5.77 -2.95 12.96
N ASN A 307 -6.13 -4.15 12.53
CA ASN A 307 -5.40 -4.92 11.53
C ASN A 307 -6.36 -5.55 10.50
N ARG A 308 -5.84 -6.41 9.61
CA ARG A 308 -6.66 -7.06 8.56
C ARG A 308 -7.77 -7.98 9.09
N TYR A 309 -7.66 -8.48 10.32
CA TYR A 309 -8.70 -9.32 10.93
C TYR A 309 -9.74 -8.54 11.72
N GLY A 310 -9.37 -7.42 12.33
CA GLY A 310 -10.25 -6.81 13.31
C GLY A 310 -9.66 -5.65 14.08
N VAL A 311 -10.43 -5.26 15.09
CA VAL A 311 -10.00 -4.42 16.20
C VAL A 311 -9.65 -5.35 17.35
N PHE A 312 -8.46 -5.18 17.90
CA PHE A 312 -7.98 -5.85 19.11
C PHE A 312 -7.86 -4.81 20.20
N LYS A 313 -8.21 -5.19 21.43
CA LYS A 313 -8.16 -4.32 22.60
C LYS A 313 -7.21 -4.85 23.67
N SER A 314 -6.65 -3.94 24.44
CA SER A 314 -5.77 -4.21 25.58
C SER A 314 -5.92 -3.09 26.61
N ASP A 315 -5.89 -3.43 27.89
CA ASP A 315 -5.83 -2.49 29.02
C ASP A 315 -4.37 -2.24 29.47
N ASP A 316 -3.45 -3.16 29.15
CA ASP A 316 -2.07 -3.14 29.65
C ASP A 316 -1.00 -3.08 28.54
N LEU A 317 -1.41 -3.03 27.26
CA LEU A 317 -0.56 -3.09 26.06
C LEU A 317 0.24 -4.39 25.89
N LYS A 318 -0.06 -5.45 26.67
CA LYS A 318 0.59 -6.76 26.59
C LYS A 318 -0.39 -7.82 26.12
N GLU A 319 -1.54 -7.92 26.78
CA GLU A 319 -2.58 -8.88 26.40
C GLU A 319 -3.56 -8.26 25.43
N TRP A 320 -3.66 -8.83 24.23
CA TRP A 320 -4.54 -8.37 23.17
C TRP A 320 -5.64 -9.38 22.92
N LYS A 321 -6.90 -8.91 22.94
CA LYS A 321 -8.08 -9.74 22.67
C LYS A 321 -8.84 -9.17 21.49
N LEU A 322 -9.30 -10.04 20.60
CA LEU A 322 -10.17 -9.65 19.50
C LEU A 322 -11.48 -9.04 20.04
N GLU A 323 -11.75 -7.79 19.68
CA GLU A 323 -12.94 -7.05 20.09
C GLU A 323 -14.00 -7.05 18.97
N ASN A 324 -13.58 -6.88 17.72
CA ASN A 324 -14.50 -6.82 16.58
C ASN A 324 -13.86 -7.29 15.27
N ARG A 325 -14.58 -8.10 14.48
CA ARG A 325 -14.06 -8.66 13.21
C ARG A 325 -14.28 -7.74 12.00
N GLY A 326 -13.36 -7.82 11.06
CA GLY A 326 -13.31 -7.07 9.80
C GLY A 326 -12.14 -6.10 9.79
N PHE A 327 -11.48 -5.96 8.63
CA PHE A 327 -10.31 -5.10 8.49
C PHE A 327 -10.58 -3.68 9.01
N ALA A 328 -9.88 -3.28 10.07
CA ALA A 328 -9.89 -1.94 10.63
C ALA A 328 -8.77 -1.07 10.00
N TYR A 329 -9.09 -0.43 8.88
CA TYR A 329 -8.16 0.38 8.10
C TYR A 329 -7.86 1.73 8.77
N ARG A 330 -8.89 2.45 9.23
CA ARG A 330 -8.74 3.69 10.00
C ARG A 330 -9.64 3.63 11.24
N MET A 331 -9.13 4.15 12.34
CA MET A 331 -9.87 4.35 13.59
C MET A 331 -9.82 5.84 13.93
N ILE A 332 -10.99 6.42 14.18
CA ILE A 332 -11.15 7.86 14.45
C ILE A 332 -12.14 8.02 15.59
N ARG A 333 -11.65 8.55 16.71
CA ARG A 333 -12.46 8.86 17.89
C ARG A 333 -12.96 10.30 17.84
N LYS A 334 -14.24 10.49 18.15
CA LYS A 334 -14.85 11.81 18.39
C LYS A 334 -15.77 11.70 19.60
N GLY A 335 -15.29 12.20 20.74
CA GLY A 335 -15.94 12.00 22.03
C GLY A 335 -16.03 10.51 22.38
N GLN A 336 -17.23 10.05 22.72
CA GLN A 336 -17.48 8.65 23.10
C GLN A 336 -17.67 7.70 21.89
N LYS A 337 -17.64 8.24 20.66
CA LYS A 337 -17.83 7.46 19.43
C LYS A 337 -16.49 7.13 18.79
N LEU A 338 -16.29 5.86 18.47
CA LEU A 338 -15.16 5.39 17.67
C LEU A 338 -15.65 4.88 16.32
N PHE A 339 -15.27 5.57 15.26
CA PHE A 339 -15.58 5.21 13.88
C PHE A 339 -14.45 4.37 13.30
N VAL A 340 -14.81 3.26 12.64
CA VAL A 340 -13.86 2.33 12.03
C VAL A 340 -14.15 2.18 10.55
N SER A 341 -13.21 2.64 9.73
CA SER A 341 -13.21 2.48 8.28
C SER A 341 -12.73 1.09 7.90
N GLY A 342 -13.46 0.44 7.01
CA GLY A 342 -13.15 -0.90 6.51
C GLY A 342 -12.59 -0.88 5.09
N MET A 343 -11.47 -1.59 4.87
CA MET A 343 -10.92 -1.85 3.54
C MET A 343 -11.41 -3.22 3.06
N GLY A 344 -12.57 -3.23 2.39
CA GLY A 344 -13.23 -4.47 1.95
C GLY A 344 -14.01 -5.18 3.05
N ALA A 345 -14.11 -4.57 4.23
CA ALA A 345 -15.02 -4.93 5.31
C ALA A 345 -16.06 -3.80 5.52
N PRO A 346 -17.21 -4.08 6.16
CA PRO A 346 -18.16 -3.03 6.54
C PRO A 346 -17.50 -2.00 7.46
N ASN A 347 -17.87 -0.74 7.26
CA ASN A 347 -17.55 0.32 8.21
C ASN A 347 -18.38 0.11 9.49
N ARG A 348 -17.81 0.49 10.64
CA ARG A 348 -18.39 0.21 11.95
C ARG A 348 -18.31 1.43 12.86
N LEU A 349 -19.19 1.46 13.85
CA LEU A 349 -19.22 2.42 14.93
C LEU A 349 -19.20 1.66 16.26
N PHE A 350 -18.32 2.07 17.16
CA PHE A 350 -18.37 1.69 18.55
C PHE A 350 -18.89 2.86 19.38
N GLU A 351 -20.00 2.64 20.07
CA GLU A 351 -20.68 3.62 20.91
C GLU A 351 -21.39 2.90 22.05
N ASN A 352 -21.30 3.45 23.28
CA ASN A 352 -21.95 2.89 24.47
C ASN A 352 -21.62 1.41 24.72
N GLY A 353 -20.39 0.98 24.43
CA GLY A 353 -19.95 -0.40 24.63
C GLY A 353 -20.37 -1.38 23.52
N GLU A 354 -21.07 -0.92 22.48
CA GLU A 354 -21.59 -1.78 21.42
C GLU A 354 -20.99 -1.46 20.05
N TRP A 355 -20.77 -2.52 19.25
CA TRP A 355 -20.37 -2.42 17.85
C TRP A 355 -21.58 -2.48 16.93
N LYS A 356 -21.71 -1.50 16.04
CA LYS A 356 -22.77 -1.42 15.04
C LYS A 356 -22.18 -1.24 13.65
N ILE A 357 -22.80 -1.83 12.64
CA ILE A 357 -22.46 -1.52 11.24
C ILE A 357 -22.87 -0.08 10.97
N LEU A 358 -22.03 0.68 10.29
CA LEU A 358 -22.29 2.06 9.93
C LEU A 358 -22.93 2.12 8.53
N PRO A 359 -24.25 2.30 8.43
CA PRO A 359 -24.92 2.33 7.13
C PRO A 359 -24.59 3.63 6.39
N LYS A 360 -24.66 3.59 5.05
CA LYS A 360 -24.54 4.78 4.18
C LYS A 360 -23.21 5.56 4.30
N SER A 361 -22.18 4.99 4.93
CA SER A 361 -20.83 5.55 4.90
C SER A 361 -20.08 5.14 3.62
N PRO A 362 -19.20 6.01 3.07
CA PRO A 362 -18.44 5.68 1.88
C PRO A 362 -17.40 4.58 2.16
N HIS A 363 -17.07 3.80 1.13
CA HIS A 363 -16.04 2.78 1.21
C HIS A 363 -14.68 3.44 1.53
N MET A 364 -13.97 2.89 2.53
CA MET A 364 -12.64 3.34 2.93
C MET A 364 -12.51 4.85 3.18
N PHE A 365 -13.41 5.45 3.97
CA PHE A 365 -13.17 6.83 4.42
C PHE A 365 -11.84 6.93 5.17
N LYS A 366 -11.13 8.02 4.98
CA LYS A 366 -9.80 8.27 5.55
C LYS A 366 -9.88 9.15 6.79
N ASP A 367 -10.85 10.06 6.82
CA ASP A 367 -11.13 10.92 7.96
C ASP A 367 -12.64 11.19 8.14
N LEU A 368 -12.99 11.93 9.20
CA LEU A 368 -14.32 12.46 9.39
C LEU A 368 -14.30 13.75 10.22
N TYR A 369 -15.32 14.58 10.00
CA TYR A 369 -15.53 15.82 10.75
C TYR A 369 -17.02 16.06 10.99
N PHE A 370 -17.32 16.94 11.95
CA PHE A 370 -18.68 17.37 12.23
C PHE A 370 -18.91 18.74 11.63
N LYS A 371 -20.00 18.89 10.87
CA LYS A 371 -20.47 20.17 10.35
C LYS A 371 -21.99 20.16 10.37
N ASP A 372 -22.58 21.22 10.92
CA ASP A 372 -24.04 21.37 11.09
C ASP A 372 -24.69 20.21 11.87
N GLY A 373 -24.01 19.72 12.90
CA GLY A 373 -24.47 18.59 13.73
C GLY A 373 -24.47 17.23 13.02
N LYS A 374 -23.95 17.14 11.80
CA LYS A 374 -23.86 15.90 11.01
C LYS A 374 -22.41 15.45 10.85
N VAL A 375 -22.22 14.13 10.80
CA VAL A 375 -20.94 13.52 10.46
C VAL A 375 -20.75 13.58 8.94
N HIS A 376 -19.62 14.12 8.52
CA HIS A 376 -19.15 14.08 7.14
C HIS A 376 -17.93 13.16 7.07
N TYR A 377 -17.89 12.31 6.04
CA TYR A 377 -16.84 11.32 5.86
C TYR A 377 -15.94 11.74 4.71
N PHE A 378 -14.67 11.97 5.02
CA PHE A 378 -13.69 12.28 3.99
C PHE A 378 -13.23 10.99 3.30
N SER A 379 -13.52 10.87 1.99
CA SER A 379 -13.03 9.79 1.14
C SER A 379 -12.57 10.34 -0.20
N THR A 380 -11.43 9.85 -0.69
CA THR A 380 -10.81 10.38 -1.90
C THR A 380 -11.46 9.89 -3.19
N ARG A 381 -12.33 8.87 -3.13
CA ARG A 381 -13.17 8.44 -4.25
C ARG A 381 -14.48 9.22 -4.16
N ASN A 382 -14.59 10.29 -4.95
CA ASN A 382 -15.77 11.17 -5.03
C ASN A 382 -15.94 12.13 -3.84
N THR A 383 -14.84 12.69 -3.37
CA THR A 383 -14.83 13.81 -2.40
C THR A 383 -15.54 15.02 -3.01
N LYS A 384 -16.42 15.67 -2.24
CA LYS A 384 -16.99 16.99 -2.57
C LYS A 384 -16.31 18.11 -1.78
N GLU A 385 -15.50 17.72 -0.82
CA GLU A 385 -14.71 18.57 0.03
C GLU A 385 -13.66 19.31 -0.82
N PRO A 386 -13.48 20.62 -0.60
CA PRO A 386 -12.46 21.38 -1.32
C PRO A 386 -11.08 20.85 -0.94
N LEU A 387 -10.24 20.64 -1.95
CA LEU A 387 -8.87 20.19 -1.81
C LEU A 387 -7.94 21.11 -2.63
N PRO A 388 -6.65 21.20 -2.25
CA PRO A 388 -5.64 21.80 -3.09
C PRO A 388 -5.68 21.23 -4.52
N LYS A 389 -5.75 22.12 -5.52
CA LYS A 389 -5.63 21.74 -6.93
C LYS A 389 -4.17 21.76 -7.34
N PHE A 390 -3.76 20.75 -8.10
CA PHE A 390 -2.39 20.63 -8.59
C PHE A 390 -2.42 20.53 -10.11
N GLU A 391 -1.63 21.36 -10.78
CA GLU A 391 -1.42 21.32 -12.24
C GLU A 391 -0.31 20.33 -12.64
N ASP A 392 0.12 19.48 -11.70
CA ASP A 392 1.16 18.48 -11.88
C ASP A 392 0.74 17.15 -11.25
N ILE A 393 1.33 16.04 -11.68
CA ILE A 393 1.16 14.74 -11.04
C ILE A 393 2.46 14.27 -10.40
N THR A 394 2.33 13.50 -9.33
CA THR A 394 3.50 12.88 -8.67
C THR A 394 4.05 11.71 -9.48
N LEU A 395 5.33 11.38 -9.29
CA LEU A 395 5.95 10.16 -9.82
C LEU A 395 5.14 8.91 -9.43
N TYR A 396 4.62 8.84 -8.21
CA TYR A 396 3.73 7.75 -7.77
C TYR A 396 2.50 7.63 -8.67
N SER A 397 1.79 8.74 -8.90
CA SER A 397 0.58 8.77 -9.73
C SER A 397 0.88 8.34 -11.16
N LEU A 398 1.99 8.83 -11.73
CA LEU A 398 2.45 8.46 -13.07
C LEU A 398 2.78 6.97 -13.16
N LEU A 399 3.58 6.45 -12.23
CA LEU A 399 3.98 5.04 -12.21
C LEU A 399 2.77 4.13 -12.04
N LEU A 400 1.80 4.50 -11.19
CA LEU A 400 0.57 3.74 -11.00
C LEU A 400 -0.24 3.69 -12.30
N ALA A 401 -0.43 4.84 -12.96
CA ALA A 401 -1.16 4.90 -14.23
C ALA A 401 -0.47 4.14 -15.37
N LEU A 402 0.86 4.09 -15.37
CA LEU A 402 1.63 3.27 -16.31
C LEU A 402 1.52 1.77 -15.99
N HIS A 403 1.46 1.42 -14.70
CA HIS A 403 1.39 0.04 -14.23
C HIS A 403 0.03 -0.61 -14.52
N ASP A 404 -1.06 0.07 -14.16
CA ASP A 404 -2.42 -0.43 -14.39
C ASP A 404 -2.95 -0.11 -15.80
N GLY A 405 -2.17 0.64 -16.59
CA GLY A 405 -2.46 0.93 -17.98
C GLY A 405 -3.41 2.09 -18.23
N THR A 406 -3.94 2.73 -17.19
CA THR A 406 -4.87 3.86 -17.36
C THR A 406 -4.22 5.07 -18.01
N PHE A 407 -2.88 5.15 -18.00
CA PHE A 407 -2.13 6.14 -18.77
C PHE A 407 -2.44 6.05 -20.28
N PHE A 408 -2.66 4.83 -20.81
CA PHE A 408 -2.83 4.60 -22.24
C PHE A 408 -4.30 4.53 -22.64
N ALA A 409 -5.06 3.62 -22.05
CA ALA A 409 -6.48 3.40 -22.35
C ALA A 409 -7.15 2.46 -21.35
N SER A 410 -8.48 2.52 -21.25
CA SER A 410 -9.26 1.61 -20.38
C SER A 410 -9.17 0.14 -20.79
N TRP A 411 -8.92 -0.17 -22.07
CA TRP A 411 -8.74 -1.54 -22.56
C TRP A 411 -7.33 -2.11 -22.31
N TRP A 412 -6.39 -1.31 -21.80
CA TRP A 412 -4.99 -1.74 -21.61
C TRP A 412 -4.85 -2.94 -20.68
N VAL A 413 -5.83 -3.19 -19.81
CA VAL A 413 -5.93 -4.41 -18.98
C VAL A 413 -5.73 -5.70 -19.80
N TRP A 414 -6.23 -5.74 -21.04
CA TRP A 414 -6.06 -6.91 -21.93
C TRP A 414 -4.63 -7.06 -22.45
N LEU A 415 -3.88 -5.95 -22.57
CA LEU A 415 -2.48 -6.00 -22.94
C LEU A 415 -1.61 -6.48 -21.77
N ASN A 416 -1.96 -6.09 -20.53
CA ASN A 416 -1.37 -6.65 -19.32
C ASN A 416 -1.63 -8.17 -19.24
N ASP A 417 -2.84 -8.64 -19.53
CA ASP A 417 -3.15 -10.07 -19.62
C ASP A 417 -2.31 -10.79 -20.68
N ALA A 418 -2.15 -10.19 -21.87
CA ALA A 418 -1.31 -10.76 -22.92
C ALA A 418 0.16 -10.85 -22.48
N ALA A 419 0.67 -9.85 -21.76
CA ALA A 419 2.01 -9.87 -21.17
C ALA A 419 2.13 -10.94 -20.08
N ALA A 420 1.11 -11.12 -19.24
CA ALA A 420 1.04 -12.18 -18.24
C ALA A 420 1.13 -13.56 -18.90
N ILE A 421 0.33 -13.82 -19.95
CA ILE A 421 0.39 -15.08 -20.70
C ILE A 421 1.77 -15.28 -21.35
N ALA A 422 2.35 -14.23 -21.94
CA ALA A 422 3.68 -14.29 -22.51
C ALA A 422 4.75 -14.58 -21.44
N LEU A 423 4.64 -14.01 -20.25
CA LEU A 423 5.52 -14.29 -19.12
C LEU A 423 5.39 -15.75 -18.68
N LEU A 424 4.19 -16.31 -18.59
CA LEU A 424 3.99 -17.73 -18.27
C LEU A 424 4.74 -18.63 -19.27
N LEU A 425 4.62 -18.34 -20.57
CA LEU A 425 5.34 -19.05 -21.62
C LEU A 425 6.86 -18.87 -21.47
N LEU A 426 7.33 -17.67 -21.14
CA LEU A 426 8.75 -17.38 -20.92
C LEU A 426 9.32 -18.14 -19.72
N LEU A 427 8.59 -18.19 -18.60
CA LEU A 427 8.98 -18.95 -17.41
C LEU A 427 9.07 -20.44 -17.71
N PHE A 428 8.02 -21.01 -18.33
CA PHE A 428 8.00 -22.43 -18.69
C PHE A 428 9.13 -22.79 -19.65
N THR A 429 9.24 -22.07 -20.76
CA THR A 429 10.29 -22.32 -21.77
C THR A 429 11.69 -22.04 -21.23
N GLY A 430 11.85 -21.05 -20.35
CA GLY A 430 13.11 -20.72 -19.67
C GLY A 430 13.60 -21.83 -18.76
N ILE A 431 12.72 -22.37 -17.91
CA ILE A 431 13.02 -23.49 -17.00
C ILE A 431 13.41 -24.74 -17.80
N LEU A 432 12.68 -25.08 -18.86
CA LEU A 432 13.01 -26.22 -19.72
C LEU A 432 14.40 -26.05 -20.36
N ARG A 433 14.74 -24.85 -20.83
CA ARG A 433 16.06 -24.55 -21.39
C ARG A 433 17.17 -24.66 -20.35
N TRP A 434 16.93 -24.19 -19.13
CA TRP A 434 17.88 -24.32 -18.03
C TRP A 434 18.14 -25.79 -17.66
N ARG A 435 17.08 -26.61 -17.57
CA ARG A 435 17.20 -28.06 -17.34
C ARG A 435 17.93 -28.77 -18.47
N ALA A 436 17.63 -28.43 -19.73
CA ALA A 436 18.29 -29.04 -20.89
C ALA A 436 19.80 -28.75 -20.94
N ARG A 437 20.24 -27.59 -20.46
CA ARG A 437 21.67 -27.24 -20.36
C ARG A 437 22.43 -28.06 -19.33
N LYS A 438 21.76 -28.52 -18.27
CA LYS A 438 22.38 -29.30 -17.19
C LYS A 438 22.50 -30.79 -17.52
N ARG A 439 21.83 -31.28 -18.58
CA ARG A 439 21.97 -32.68 -18.99
C ARG A 439 23.37 -32.90 -19.57
N PRO A 440 24.18 -33.84 -19.05
CA PRO A 440 25.44 -34.19 -19.68
C PRO A 440 25.13 -34.65 -21.11
N LYS A 441 25.93 -34.19 -22.08
CA LYS A 441 25.90 -34.78 -23.42
C LYS A 441 26.27 -36.25 -23.23
N ARG A 442 25.37 -37.17 -23.60
CA ARG A 442 25.75 -38.59 -23.69
C ARG A 442 26.99 -38.66 -24.60
N PRO A 443 28.09 -39.30 -24.18
CA PRO A 443 29.15 -39.63 -25.12
C PRO A 443 28.52 -40.48 -26.22
N ILE A 444 28.75 -40.08 -27.47
CA ILE A 444 28.37 -40.85 -28.67
C ILE A 444 29.47 -41.87 -28.89
#